data_AF-A0A833QXF1-F1
#
_entry.id   AF-A0A833QXF1-F1
#
_cell.length_a   1.000
_cell.length_b   1.000
_cell.length_c   1.000
_cell.angle_alpha   90.00
_cell.angle_beta   90.00
_cell.angle_gamma   90.00
#
_symmetry.space_group_name_H-M   'P 1'
#
loop_
_entity.id
_entity.type
_entity.pdbx_description
1 polymer ?
#
loop_
_entity_poly.entity_id
_entity_poly.type
_entity_poly.pdbx_seq_one_letter_code
_entity_poly.pdbx_strand_id
1 'polypeptide(L)'
;MVLPESFAERTAHKGMIIKGWASQLTILRHGAVGWFLTHCGWNSILESVADATLMLTWPMTADQHVNAKLIVEEVGVALSAWEGFVAPGEDALVTVIGEDAIKERSKEMQRMAAEAFTFEFSWPDYWSKRATMALRRVSFKYFNLMLSRQYTSPTRVVSGISDELPSYHGKTLEQSEYIRCENGGGIFHNSACIDHTALIENGAIVHSDCTIAKDVQIGSGTVMGPSTSIGESTKIGYNVVLSNCSVGQFCVIHHGVCIGQDGFGFFIDDKGQVVKKPQMLNVRIGDHVEIGANTCIDRGSWRDTVIGNFTKLDNLVQIGHNVIIGKCCIICGQSGIAGSATLGDYVVMGGQGAIKDHVEIASKVRLAANSCVTKNITAPGDYAGFPAIPAEEWRRQTVNMRIFSKKGRSVQ
;
A
#
# COMPACT_ATOMS: atom_id res chain seq x y z
N MET A 1 21.02 16.46 0.27
CA MET A 1 21.88 17.24 -0.64
C MET A 1 22.44 18.40 0.16
N VAL A 2 23.76 18.48 0.31
CA VAL A 2 24.41 19.60 1.01
C VAL A 2 24.58 20.72 -0.01
N LEU A 3 23.98 21.89 0.23
CA LEU A 3 24.16 23.06 -0.64
C LEU A 3 25.62 23.54 -0.53
N PRO A 4 26.27 23.97 -1.63
CA PRO A 4 27.63 24.50 -1.58
C PRO A 4 27.76 25.67 -0.59
N GLU A 5 28.93 25.81 0.02
CA GLU A 5 29.24 26.96 0.88
C GLU A 5 28.97 28.28 0.14
N SER A 6 28.42 29.27 0.85
CA SER A 6 27.96 30.59 0.36
C SER A 6 26.79 30.60 -0.63
N PHE A 7 26.18 29.46 -1.01
CA PHE A 7 25.01 29.46 -1.92
C PHE A 7 23.86 30.33 -1.40
N ALA A 8 23.59 30.28 -0.10
CA ALA A 8 22.51 31.04 0.51
C ALA A 8 22.70 32.56 0.46
N GLU A 9 23.94 33.03 0.64
CA GLU A 9 24.28 34.45 0.54
C GLU A 9 24.17 34.94 -0.91
N ARG A 10 24.64 34.13 -1.87
CA ARG A 10 24.59 34.46 -3.30
C ARG A 10 23.16 34.58 -3.84
N THR A 11 22.20 33.85 -3.28
CA THR A 11 20.81 33.87 -3.77
C THR A 11 19.85 34.69 -2.91
N ALA A 12 20.28 35.22 -1.76
CA ALA A 12 19.42 35.90 -0.79
C ALA A 12 18.58 37.06 -1.38
N HIS A 13 19.10 37.73 -2.40
CA HIS A 13 18.46 38.87 -3.07
C HIS A 13 17.78 38.49 -4.40
N LYS A 14 17.90 37.23 -4.85
CA LYS A 14 17.36 36.74 -6.13
C LYS A 14 16.19 35.77 -5.95
N GLY A 15 16.09 35.12 -4.80
CA GLY A 15 15.04 34.14 -4.55
C GLY A 15 15.04 33.63 -3.11
N MET A 16 14.08 32.74 -2.83
CA MET A 16 13.88 32.14 -1.52
C MET A 16 14.45 30.72 -1.52
N ILE A 17 15.28 30.38 -0.53
CA ILE A 17 15.72 29.01 -0.30
C ILE A 17 14.81 28.35 0.71
N ILE A 18 14.11 27.30 0.30
CA ILE A 18 13.33 26.44 1.19
C ILE A 18 14.22 25.26 1.60
N LYS A 19 14.70 25.25 2.84
CA LYS A 19 15.53 24.16 3.39
C LYS A 19 14.71 22.97 3.92
N GLY A 20 13.39 23.15 4.05
CA GLY A 20 12.43 22.11 4.41
C GLY A 20 11.74 21.50 3.19
N TRP A 21 10.63 20.81 3.41
CA TRP A 21 9.80 20.31 2.32
C TRP A 21 9.00 21.44 1.68
N ALA A 22 8.91 21.43 0.35
CA ALA A 22 8.02 22.28 -0.42
C ALA A 22 7.16 21.42 -1.35
N SER A 23 5.88 21.77 -1.47
CA SER A 23 4.95 21.10 -2.38
C SER A 23 5.40 21.33 -3.82
N GLN A 24 5.82 20.25 -4.48
CA GLN A 24 6.24 20.29 -5.88
C GLN A 24 5.11 20.81 -6.76
N LEU A 25 3.88 20.31 -6.60
CA LEU A 25 2.69 20.82 -7.29
C LEU A 25 2.50 22.34 -7.11
N THR A 26 2.71 22.86 -5.91
CA THR A 26 2.58 24.31 -5.66
C THR A 26 3.64 25.10 -6.41
N ILE A 27 4.86 24.57 -6.49
CA ILE A 27 5.95 25.17 -7.26
C ILE A 27 5.62 25.10 -8.76
N LEU A 28 5.29 23.92 -9.28
CA LEU A 28 5.01 23.67 -10.70
C LEU A 28 3.84 24.52 -11.24
N ARG A 29 2.80 24.72 -10.43
CA ARG A 29 1.63 25.56 -10.78
C ARG A 29 1.92 27.05 -10.77
N HIS A 30 3.00 27.48 -10.13
CA HIS A 30 3.27 28.89 -10.00
C HIS A 30 3.64 29.45 -11.38
N GLY A 31 2.95 30.50 -11.84
CA GLY A 31 3.14 31.05 -13.20
C GLY A 31 4.56 31.59 -13.50
N ALA A 32 5.41 31.71 -12.49
CA ALA A 32 6.83 32.04 -12.65
C ALA A 32 7.72 30.82 -12.99
N VAL A 33 7.21 29.59 -12.89
CA VAL A 33 7.95 28.36 -13.17
C VAL A 33 7.80 28.01 -14.65
N GLY A 34 8.84 28.30 -15.42
CA GLY A 34 8.90 27.95 -16.85
C GLY A 34 9.29 26.50 -17.12
N TRP A 35 10.16 25.94 -16.27
CA TRP A 35 10.65 24.57 -16.42
C TRP A 35 11.08 24.00 -15.07
N PHE A 36 11.21 22.68 -15.01
CA PHE A 36 11.51 21.93 -13.80
C PHE A 36 12.50 20.80 -14.08
N LEU A 37 13.64 20.78 -13.36
CA LEU A 37 14.62 19.71 -13.46
C LEU A 37 14.21 18.53 -12.59
N THR A 38 14.15 17.32 -13.15
CA THR A 38 13.67 16.13 -12.43
C THR A 38 14.55 14.91 -12.66
N HIS A 39 14.74 14.12 -11.60
CA HIS A 39 15.32 12.79 -11.70
C HIS A 39 14.38 11.74 -12.30
N CYS A 40 13.24 12.14 -12.85
CA CYS A 40 12.35 11.24 -13.59
C CYS A 40 11.71 10.14 -12.72
N GLY A 41 11.48 10.44 -11.43
CA GLY A 41 10.57 9.65 -10.61
C GLY A 41 9.15 9.74 -11.17
N TRP A 42 8.43 8.62 -11.21
CA TRP A 42 7.13 8.53 -11.88
C TRP A 42 6.13 9.60 -11.42
N ASN A 43 5.99 9.80 -10.11
CA ASN A 43 5.10 10.84 -9.56
C ASN A 43 5.54 12.25 -9.96
N SER A 44 6.85 12.51 -9.97
CA SER A 44 7.40 13.82 -10.34
C SER A 44 7.07 14.17 -11.80
N ILE A 45 7.17 13.18 -12.69
CA ILE A 45 6.77 13.32 -14.10
C ILE A 45 5.27 13.59 -14.22
N LEU A 46 4.43 12.80 -13.54
CA LEU A 46 2.97 12.97 -13.62
C LEU A 46 2.51 14.34 -13.14
N GLU A 47 3.10 14.86 -12.06
CA GLU A 47 2.79 16.19 -11.54
C GLU A 47 3.18 17.29 -12.53
N SER A 48 4.37 17.23 -13.11
CA SER A 48 4.80 18.21 -14.13
C SER A 48 3.96 18.14 -15.40
N VAL A 49 3.54 16.95 -15.84
CA VAL A 49 2.61 16.81 -16.97
C VAL A 49 1.24 17.39 -16.65
N ALA A 50 0.72 17.13 -15.44
CA ALA A 50 -0.61 17.61 -15.04
C ALA A 50 -0.68 19.14 -14.96
N ASP A 51 0.42 19.79 -14.57
CA ASP A 51 0.53 21.25 -14.50
C ASP A 51 1.22 21.87 -15.73
N ALA A 52 1.45 21.06 -16.77
CA ALA A 52 2.09 21.44 -18.03
C ALA A 52 3.41 22.22 -17.88
N THR A 53 4.17 21.86 -16.85
CA THR A 53 5.51 22.41 -16.64
C THR A 53 6.51 21.63 -17.49
N LEU A 54 7.32 22.33 -18.29
CA LEU A 54 8.36 21.70 -19.10
C LEU A 54 9.37 21.03 -18.19
N MET A 55 9.59 19.73 -18.38
CA MET A 55 10.60 19.00 -17.60
C MET A 55 11.94 19.02 -18.31
N LEU A 56 12.99 19.23 -17.53
CA LEU A 56 14.35 18.89 -17.91
C LEU A 56 14.71 17.58 -17.20
N THR A 57 14.94 16.51 -17.95
CA THR A 57 15.14 15.17 -17.40
C THR A 57 16.61 14.96 -17.04
N TRP A 58 16.85 14.44 -15.84
CA TRP A 58 18.17 14.08 -15.33
C TRP A 58 18.10 12.82 -14.45
N PRO A 59 17.84 11.64 -15.03
CA PRO A 59 17.74 10.39 -14.28
C PRO A 59 19.07 10.05 -13.61
N MET A 60 19.01 9.53 -12.39
CA MET A 60 20.20 9.14 -11.62
C MET A 60 20.34 7.63 -11.46
N THR A 61 19.22 6.88 -11.40
CA THR A 61 19.27 5.44 -11.15
C THR A 61 18.00 4.70 -11.60
N ALA A 62 18.11 3.39 -11.82
CA ALA A 62 16.99 2.47 -12.00
C ALA A 62 15.97 2.88 -13.09
N ASP A 63 14.68 2.78 -12.78
CA ASP A 63 13.53 3.03 -13.64
C ASP A 63 13.44 4.48 -14.15
N GLN A 64 14.14 5.41 -13.51
CA GLN A 64 14.22 6.82 -13.91
C GLN A 64 14.69 6.99 -15.36
N HIS A 65 15.64 6.16 -15.81
CA HIS A 65 16.14 6.22 -17.19
C HIS A 65 15.05 5.84 -18.20
N VAL A 66 14.21 4.86 -17.85
CA VAL A 66 13.09 4.42 -18.70
C VAL A 66 12.01 5.50 -18.72
N ASN A 67 11.69 6.08 -17.56
CA ASN A 67 10.73 7.16 -17.44
C ASN A 67 11.18 8.42 -18.21
N ALA A 68 12.47 8.77 -18.13
CA ALA A 68 13.06 9.88 -18.87
C ALA A 68 12.91 9.69 -20.38
N LYS A 69 13.27 8.51 -20.89
CA LYS A 69 13.10 8.18 -22.32
C LYS A 69 11.64 8.23 -22.74
N LEU A 70 10.73 7.66 -21.96
CA LEU A 70 9.30 7.72 -22.25
C LEU A 70 8.82 9.17 -22.40
N ILE A 71 9.16 10.04 -21.46
CA ILE A 71 8.61 11.40 -21.44
C ILE A 71 9.27 12.34 -22.46
N VAL A 72 10.54 12.11 -22.80
CA VAL A 72 11.30 12.88 -23.80
C VAL A 72 11.04 12.36 -25.22
N GLU A 73 11.24 11.06 -25.46
CA GLU A 73 11.23 10.47 -26.80
C GLU A 73 9.81 10.14 -27.28
N GLU A 74 8.95 9.63 -26.39
CA GLU A 74 7.61 9.13 -26.77
C GLU A 74 6.49 10.15 -26.54
N VAL A 75 6.51 10.84 -25.40
CA VAL A 75 5.48 11.83 -25.05
C VAL A 75 5.83 13.23 -25.54
N GLY A 76 7.13 13.56 -25.66
CA GLY A 76 7.61 14.82 -26.21
C GLY A 76 7.39 16.06 -25.33
N VAL A 77 7.08 15.87 -24.05
CA VAL A 77 6.74 16.94 -23.08
C VAL A 77 7.89 17.25 -22.12
N ALA A 78 9.09 16.81 -22.45
CA ALA A 78 10.30 17.03 -21.68
C ALA A 78 11.53 17.12 -22.59
N LEU A 79 12.60 17.72 -22.05
CA LEU A 79 13.92 17.79 -22.66
C LEU A 79 14.90 16.88 -21.90
N SER A 80 15.96 16.46 -22.58
CA SER A 80 17.05 15.70 -21.96
C SER A 80 18.17 16.63 -21.53
N ALA A 81 18.57 16.59 -20.25
CA ALA A 81 19.84 17.17 -19.80
C ALA A 81 20.97 16.14 -19.71
N TRP A 82 20.79 14.94 -20.25
CA TRP A 82 21.69 13.79 -20.09
C TRP A 82 21.92 13.04 -21.39
N GLU A 83 23.04 12.31 -21.47
CA GLU A 83 23.43 11.48 -22.61
C GLU A 83 24.00 10.13 -22.12
N GLY A 84 23.39 9.02 -22.53
CA GLY A 84 23.80 7.66 -22.10
C GLY A 84 23.48 7.32 -20.62
N PHE A 85 23.82 6.15 -20.10
CA PHE A 85 23.46 5.73 -18.71
C PHE A 85 24.32 6.37 -17.59
N VAL A 86 25.01 7.47 -17.86
CA VAL A 86 25.94 8.11 -16.92
C VAL A 86 25.39 9.49 -16.54
N ALA A 87 25.45 9.83 -15.25
CA ALA A 87 25.03 11.15 -14.77
C ALA A 87 25.93 12.24 -15.40
N PRO A 88 25.37 13.21 -16.16
CA PRO A 88 26.12 14.32 -16.72
C PRO A 88 26.71 15.23 -15.61
N GLY A 89 27.87 15.83 -15.89
CA GLY A 89 28.48 16.85 -15.03
C GLY A 89 27.75 18.20 -15.07
N GLU A 90 28.04 19.09 -14.12
CA GLU A 90 27.37 20.42 -13.97
C GLU A 90 27.38 21.25 -15.27
N ASP A 91 28.42 21.10 -16.11
CA ASP A 91 28.58 21.82 -17.37
C ASP A 91 27.46 21.53 -18.40
N ALA A 92 26.94 20.30 -18.43
CA ALA A 92 25.86 19.92 -19.35
C ALA A 92 24.54 20.63 -19.03
N LEU A 93 24.30 20.92 -17.74
CA LEU A 93 23.12 21.65 -17.29
C LEU A 93 23.14 23.11 -17.80
N VAL A 94 24.32 23.73 -17.81
CA VAL A 94 24.51 25.12 -18.24
C VAL A 94 24.29 25.27 -19.74
N THR A 95 24.78 24.32 -20.54
CA THR A 95 24.56 24.30 -21.99
C THR A 95 23.07 24.21 -22.32
N VAL A 96 22.34 23.32 -21.67
CA VAL A 96 20.92 23.10 -21.96
C VAL A 96 20.09 24.30 -21.48
N ILE A 97 20.32 24.83 -20.28
CA ILE A 97 19.59 26.01 -19.75
C ILE A 97 19.87 27.30 -20.54
N GLY A 98 21.04 27.40 -21.20
CA GLY A 98 21.46 28.58 -21.96
C GLY A 98 20.78 28.74 -23.33
N GLU A 99 20.11 27.71 -23.85
CA GLU A 99 19.47 27.77 -25.16
C GLU A 99 18.15 28.57 -25.11
N ASP A 100 18.05 29.63 -25.90
CA ASP A 100 16.79 30.39 -26.06
C ASP A 100 15.63 29.50 -26.56
N ALA A 101 15.95 28.37 -27.20
CA ALA A 101 15.02 27.32 -27.59
C ALA A 101 14.24 26.73 -26.41
N ILE A 102 14.81 26.64 -25.20
CA ILE A 102 14.08 26.15 -24.01
C ILE A 102 13.01 27.14 -23.58
N LYS A 103 13.32 28.45 -23.63
CA LYS A 103 12.35 29.49 -23.25
C LYS A 103 11.18 29.52 -24.24
N GLU A 104 11.46 29.36 -25.53
CA GLU A 104 10.43 29.30 -26.58
C GLU A 104 9.56 28.04 -26.44
N ARG A 105 10.19 26.86 -26.28
CA ARG A 105 9.48 25.58 -26.13
C ARG A 105 8.68 25.48 -24.83
N SER A 106 9.19 26.07 -23.75
CA SER A 106 8.47 26.22 -22.47
C SER A 106 7.21 27.08 -22.65
N LYS A 107 7.32 28.24 -23.31
CA LYS A 107 6.18 29.11 -23.60
C LYS A 107 5.17 28.43 -24.53
N GLU A 108 5.63 27.70 -25.54
CA GLU A 108 4.75 26.95 -26.43
C GLU A 108 3.97 25.87 -25.67
N MET A 109 4.62 25.10 -24.80
CA MET A 109 3.97 24.05 -24.02
C MET A 109 2.98 24.61 -23.00
N GLN A 110 3.34 25.72 -22.33
CA GLN A 110 2.44 26.46 -21.44
C GLN A 110 1.23 27.02 -22.21
N ARG A 111 1.43 27.51 -23.44
CA ARG A 111 0.34 27.98 -24.31
C ARG A 111 -0.57 26.82 -24.72
N MET A 112 -0.02 25.70 -25.19
CA MET A 112 -0.81 24.51 -25.56
C MET A 112 -1.65 23.99 -24.40
N ALA A 113 -1.10 24.04 -23.18
CA ALA A 113 -1.82 23.65 -21.98
C ALA A 113 -2.93 24.64 -21.58
N ALA A 114 -2.67 25.95 -21.72
CA ALA A 114 -3.67 26.99 -21.48
C ALA A 114 -4.82 26.95 -22.52
N GLU A 115 -4.50 26.68 -23.79
CA GLU A 115 -5.47 26.52 -24.89
C GLU A 115 -6.32 25.25 -24.71
N ALA A 116 -5.74 24.15 -24.23
CA ALA A 116 -6.48 22.93 -23.88
C ALA A 116 -7.50 23.12 -22.75
N PHE A 117 -7.38 24.18 -21.95
CA PHE A 117 -8.26 24.48 -20.82
C PHE A 117 -9.41 25.44 -21.15
N THR A 118 -9.36 26.17 -22.26
CA THR A 118 -10.21 27.38 -22.43
C THR A 118 -11.39 27.26 -23.40
N PHE A 119 -11.45 26.37 -24.40
CA PHE A 119 -12.67 26.23 -25.23
C PHE A 119 -12.75 24.86 -25.96
N GLU A 120 -13.97 24.44 -26.32
CA GLU A 120 -14.27 23.25 -27.16
C GLU A 120 -13.59 23.37 -28.53
N PHE A 121 -12.34 22.92 -28.62
CA PHE A 121 -11.60 22.86 -29.86
C PHE A 121 -11.77 21.49 -30.51
N SER A 122 -12.29 21.47 -31.74
CA SER A 122 -12.27 20.28 -32.59
C SER A 122 -10.85 20.03 -33.09
N TRP A 123 -10.23 18.99 -32.53
CA TRP A 123 -8.90 18.53 -32.94
C TRP A 123 -8.94 17.97 -34.37
N PRO A 124 -7.89 18.15 -35.19
CA PRO A 124 -7.69 17.36 -36.40
C PRO A 124 -7.72 15.86 -36.06
N ASP A 125 -8.33 15.06 -36.94
CA ASP A 125 -8.86 13.69 -36.72
C ASP A 125 -7.90 12.59 -36.23
N TYR A 126 -6.68 12.91 -35.80
CA TYR A 126 -5.68 11.92 -35.37
C TYR A 126 -5.51 11.79 -33.85
N TRP A 127 -6.04 12.71 -33.02
CA TRP A 127 -5.69 12.79 -31.58
C TRP A 127 -6.85 12.85 -30.55
N SER A 128 -8.12 12.77 -30.94
CA SER A 128 -9.23 13.34 -30.14
C SER A 128 -9.85 12.52 -28.99
N LYS A 129 -9.39 11.31 -28.60
CA LYS A 129 -10.11 10.52 -27.56
C LYS A 129 -9.32 10.05 -26.33
N ARG A 130 -7.99 10.05 -26.34
CA ARG A 130 -7.19 9.50 -25.22
C ARG A 130 -6.65 10.54 -24.23
N ALA A 131 -6.30 11.75 -24.68
CA ALA A 131 -5.72 12.79 -23.82
C ALA A 131 -6.75 13.50 -22.93
N THR A 132 -7.97 13.73 -23.45
CA THR A 132 -9.01 14.53 -22.78
C THR A 132 -9.60 13.86 -21.54
N MET A 133 -9.61 12.51 -21.46
CA MET A 133 -10.06 11.79 -20.25
C MET A 133 -9.01 11.72 -19.14
N ALA A 134 -7.71 11.82 -19.49
CA ALA A 134 -6.62 11.73 -18.53
C ALA A 134 -6.55 12.99 -17.63
N LEU A 135 -6.80 14.17 -18.21
CA LEU A 135 -6.63 15.45 -17.51
C LEU A 135 -7.82 15.84 -16.62
N ARG A 136 -9.07 15.46 -16.96
CA ARG A 136 -10.25 15.85 -16.16
C ARG A 136 -10.46 15.07 -14.87
N ARG A 137 -9.83 13.91 -14.67
CA ARG A 137 -10.01 13.07 -13.46
C ARG A 137 -8.92 13.22 -12.40
N VAL A 138 -7.79 13.85 -12.72
CA VAL A 138 -6.64 13.96 -11.84
C VAL A 138 -6.71 15.21 -10.93
N SER A 139 -7.29 16.31 -11.41
CA SER A 139 -7.04 17.62 -10.80
C SER A 139 -7.88 18.03 -9.58
N PHE A 140 -8.91 17.27 -9.15
CA PHE A 140 -9.73 17.71 -8.01
C PHE A 140 -9.48 16.97 -6.68
N LYS A 141 -8.89 15.77 -6.71
CA LYS A 141 -8.71 14.96 -5.49
C LYS A 141 -7.31 15.08 -4.87
N TYR A 142 -6.30 15.48 -5.66
CA TYR A 142 -4.92 15.62 -5.21
C TYR A 142 -4.61 16.94 -4.47
N PHE A 143 -5.48 17.95 -4.58
CA PHE A 143 -5.18 19.31 -4.11
C PHE A 143 -5.20 19.47 -2.57
N ASN A 144 -5.92 18.64 -1.82
CA ASN A 144 -6.05 18.81 -0.36
C ASN A 144 -5.21 17.82 0.48
N LEU A 145 -4.57 16.83 -0.13
CA LEU A 145 -3.85 15.79 0.62
C LEU A 145 -2.39 16.16 0.94
N MET A 146 -1.85 17.25 0.36
CA MET A 146 -0.42 17.59 0.43
C MET A 146 -0.01 18.53 1.58
N LEU A 147 -0.95 19.05 2.38
CA LEU A 147 -0.61 19.96 3.48
C LEU A 147 -0.83 19.30 4.85
N SER A 148 0.23 18.67 5.33
CA SER A 148 0.66 18.52 6.74
C SER A 148 0.96 17.08 7.18
N ARG A 149 2.26 16.76 7.24
CA ARG A 149 2.86 16.06 8.39
C ARG A 149 4.37 16.29 8.41
N GLN A 150 4.82 16.95 9.47
CA GLN A 150 6.21 16.96 9.91
C GLN A 150 6.53 15.60 10.55
N TYR A 151 7.69 15.06 10.20
CA TYR A 151 8.33 13.89 10.82
C TYR A 151 9.10 14.34 12.07
N THR A 152 9.01 13.57 13.16
CA THR A 152 10.05 13.53 14.19
C THR A 152 10.51 12.08 14.40
N SER A 153 11.82 11.92 14.48
CA SER A 153 12.57 10.65 14.53
C SER A 153 12.56 10.02 15.93
N PRO A 154 12.74 8.70 16.06
CA PRO A 154 12.81 8.03 17.35
C PRO A 154 14.21 8.13 17.97
N THR A 155 14.26 8.53 19.24
CA THR A 155 15.46 8.49 20.09
C THR A 155 15.66 7.07 20.62
N ARG A 156 16.87 6.51 20.45
CA ARG A 156 17.33 5.29 21.12
C ARG A 156 17.33 5.49 22.64
N VAL A 157 16.65 4.60 23.37
CA VAL A 157 16.92 4.37 24.79
C VAL A 157 17.47 2.96 24.92
N VAL A 158 18.76 2.86 25.25
CA VAL A 158 19.40 1.65 25.77
C VAL A 158 19.59 1.91 27.25
N SER A 159 18.98 1.08 28.11
CA SER A 159 19.28 1.08 29.54
C SER A 159 19.39 -0.35 30.05
N GLY A 160 20.63 -0.71 30.42
CA GLY A 160 21.03 -1.58 31.53
C GLY A 160 20.26 -2.87 31.77
N ILE A 161 20.89 -4.00 31.43
CA ILE A 161 20.69 -5.26 32.14
C ILE A 161 21.39 -5.10 33.50
N SER A 162 20.62 -5.16 34.59
CA SER A 162 21.13 -5.42 35.94
C SER A 162 20.58 -6.77 36.39
N ASP A 163 21.49 -7.70 36.63
CA ASP A 163 21.25 -9.05 37.16
C ASP A 163 20.84 -9.00 38.64
N GLU A 164 19.60 -8.60 38.94
CA GLU A 164 18.98 -8.84 40.25
C GLU A 164 17.48 -9.15 40.06
N LEU A 165 17.11 -10.42 40.19
CA LEU A 165 15.72 -10.86 40.35
C LEU A 165 15.21 -10.34 41.71
N PRO A 166 14.15 -9.52 41.78
CA PRO A 166 13.58 -9.11 43.05
C PRO A 166 12.92 -10.31 43.73
N SER A 167 13.42 -10.68 44.91
CA SER A 167 12.75 -11.61 45.81
C SER A 167 11.49 -10.94 46.37
N TYR A 168 10.34 -11.21 45.74
CA TYR A 168 9.04 -10.76 46.24
C TYR A 168 8.64 -11.61 47.46
N HIS A 169 9.03 -11.17 48.65
CA HIS A 169 8.46 -11.67 49.90
C HIS A 169 7.11 -10.98 50.17
N GLY A 170 6.04 -11.78 50.23
CA GLY A 170 4.85 -11.43 51.02
C GLY A 170 3.64 -10.90 50.26
N LYS A 171 3.14 -11.64 49.27
CA LYS A 171 1.69 -11.87 49.15
C LYS A 171 1.46 -13.36 48.92
N THR A 172 0.69 -13.95 49.81
CA THR A 172 0.24 -15.34 49.81
C THR A 172 -0.31 -15.70 48.41
N LEU A 173 0.13 -16.84 47.89
CA LEU A 173 -0.33 -17.50 46.67
C LEU A 173 -1.81 -17.95 46.81
N GLU A 174 -2.74 -17.00 46.88
CA GLU A 174 -4.17 -17.29 46.72
C GLU A 174 -4.75 -16.35 45.66
N GLN A 175 -5.21 -16.97 44.57
CA GLN A 175 -5.93 -16.41 43.41
C GLN A 175 -5.10 -15.64 42.38
N SER A 176 -4.16 -16.32 41.69
CA SER A 176 -3.85 -15.88 40.33
C SER A 176 -5.09 -16.13 39.46
N GLU A 177 -5.64 -15.07 38.85
CA GLU A 177 -6.76 -15.19 37.89
C GLU A 177 -6.40 -16.07 36.70
N TYR A 178 -5.10 -16.32 36.48
CA TYR A 178 -4.57 -17.23 35.49
C TYR A 178 -4.20 -18.57 36.12
N ILE A 179 -4.65 -19.63 35.45
CA ILE A 179 -4.45 -21.03 35.80
C ILE A 179 -3.51 -21.63 34.75
N ARG A 180 -2.64 -22.55 35.18
CA ARG A 180 -1.78 -23.29 34.25
C ARG A 180 -2.57 -24.42 33.60
N CYS A 181 -2.51 -24.52 32.28
CA CYS A 181 -3.07 -25.64 31.52
C CYS A 181 -2.25 -26.90 31.77
N GLU A 182 -2.90 -27.99 32.19
CA GLU A 182 -2.25 -29.29 32.36
C GLU A 182 -1.73 -29.84 31.03
N ASN A 183 -2.49 -29.65 29.95
CA ASN A 183 -2.13 -30.07 28.60
C ASN A 183 -1.31 -28.98 27.89
N GLY A 184 0.01 -29.07 27.97
CA GLY A 184 0.97 -28.21 27.26
C GLY A 184 1.66 -27.15 28.12
N GLY A 185 1.11 -26.83 29.30
CA GLY A 185 1.79 -26.02 30.31
C GLY A 185 1.67 -24.50 30.16
N GLY A 186 0.93 -23.98 29.17
CA GLY A 186 0.60 -22.56 29.04
C GLY A 186 -0.37 -22.06 30.12
N ILE A 187 -0.80 -20.80 30.04
CA ILE A 187 -1.68 -20.19 31.05
C ILE A 187 -2.98 -19.66 30.45
N PHE A 188 -4.06 -19.70 31.22
CA PHE A 188 -5.36 -19.19 30.81
C PHE A 188 -6.12 -18.53 31.96
N HIS A 189 -6.93 -17.53 31.65
CA HIS A 189 -7.78 -16.86 32.63
C HIS A 189 -8.91 -17.77 33.14
N ASN A 190 -9.28 -17.68 34.42
CA ASN A 190 -10.29 -18.55 35.05
C ASN A 190 -11.69 -18.47 34.42
N SER A 191 -12.01 -17.38 33.73
CA SER A 191 -13.28 -17.20 33.01
C SER A 191 -13.27 -17.78 31.58
N ALA A 192 -12.11 -18.20 31.08
CA ALA A 192 -12.02 -18.84 29.77
C ALA A 192 -12.65 -20.24 29.83
N CYS A 193 -13.46 -20.56 28.82
CA CYS A 193 -14.01 -21.90 28.62
C CYS A 193 -13.09 -22.67 27.69
N ILE A 194 -12.36 -23.65 28.23
CA ILE A 194 -11.38 -24.45 27.49
C ILE A 194 -11.78 -25.91 27.60
N ASP A 195 -11.91 -26.57 26.46
CA ASP A 195 -12.10 -28.01 26.43
C ASP A 195 -10.85 -28.75 26.94
N HIS A 196 -11.05 -29.78 27.75
CA HIS A 196 -9.98 -30.59 28.34
C HIS A 196 -9.00 -31.22 27.33
N THR A 197 -9.42 -31.42 26.08
CA THR A 197 -8.55 -31.96 25.01
C THR A 197 -7.68 -30.90 24.35
N ALA A 198 -7.95 -29.61 24.56
CA ALA A 198 -7.17 -28.53 23.97
C ALA A 198 -5.73 -28.55 24.50
N LEU A 199 -4.77 -28.36 23.61
CA LEU A 199 -3.35 -28.24 23.92
C LEU A 199 -2.96 -26.75 23.93
N ILE A 200 -2.47 -26.26 25.06
CA ILE A 200 -1.98 -24.90 25.22
C ILE A 200 -0.51 -24.99 25.63
N GLU A 201 0.39 -24.78 24.66
CA GLU A 201 1.82 -24.90 24.89
C GLU A 201 2.36 -23.85 25.86
N ASN A 202 3.51 -24.17 26.47
CA ASN A 202 4.20 -23.28 27.39
C ASN A 202 4.49 -21.91 26.76
N GLY A 203 4.23 -20.84 27.51
CA GLY A 203 4.37 -19.46 27.06
C GLY A 203 3.20 -18.94 26.22
N ALA A 204 2.21 -19.76 25.86
CA ALA A 204 0.94 -19.27 25.33
C ALA A 204 0.04 -18.72 26.46
N ILE A 205 -0.71 -17.66 26.14
CA ILE A 205 -1.58 -16.95 27.09
C ILE A 205 -2.99 -16.86 26.52
N VAL A 206 -3.97 -17.35 27.29
CA VAL A 206 -5.40 -17.22 26.97
C VAL A 206 -6.09 -16.26 27.93
N HIS A 207 -6.61 -15.14 27.42
CA HIS A 207 -7.28 -14.12 28.24
C HIS A 207 -8.75 -14.47 28.54
N SER A 208 -9.40 -13.58 29.30
CA SER A 208 -10.75 -13.75 29.82
C SER A 208 -11.79 -14.00 28.72
N ASP A 209 -12.78 -14.82 29.06
CA ASP A 209 -13.98 -15.08 28.26
C ASP A 209 -13.70 -15.67 26.88
N CYS A 210 -12.49 -16.20 26.67
CA CYS A 210 -12.16 -16.97 25.48
C CYS A 210 -12.92 -18.30 25.50
N THR A 211 -13.26 -18.80 24.31
CA THR A 211 -13.82 -20.14 24.14
C THR A 211 -12.90 -20.95 23.24
N ILE A 212 -12.31 -22.01 23.78
CA ILE A 212 -11.40 -22.91 23.07
C ILE A 212 -12.06 -24.29 22.99
N ALA A 213 -12.45 -24.69 21.78
CA ALA A 213 -13.11 -25.97 21.53
C ALA A 213 -12.16 -27.17 21.63
N LYS A 214 -12.72 -28.38 21.49
CA LYS A 214 -11.97 -29.63 21.55
C LYS A 214 -10.89 -29.74 20.46
N ASP A 215 -9.82 -30.43 20.80
CA ASP A 215 -8.68 -30.75 19.94
C ASP A 215 -7.97 -29.52 19.33
N VAL A 216 -8.17 -28.33 19.89
CA VAL A 216 -7.47 -27.11 19.47
C VAL A 216 -6.01 -27.17 19.95
N GLN A 217 -5.09 -26.73 19.10
CA GLN A 217 -3.67 -26.64 19.45
C GLN A 217 -3.21 -25.19 19.38
N ILE A 218 -2.69 -24.67 20.49
CA ILE A 218 -2.19 -23.30 20.62
C ILE A 218 -0.68 -23.35 20.87
N GLY A 219 0.09 -22.90 19.88
CA GLY A 219 1.54 -22.87 19.93
C GLY A 219 2.10 -21.86 20.93
N SER A 220 3.33 -22.12 21.36
CA SER A 220 4.12 -21.29 22.29
C SER A 220 4.17 -19.81 21.86
N GLY A 221 4.06 -18.91 22.83
CA GLY A 221 4.12 -17.46 22.62
C GLY A 221 2.87 -16.83 21.99
N THR A 222 1.85 -17.64 21.67
CA THR A 222 0.57 -17.14 21.14
C THR A 222 -0.26 -16.48 22.23
N VAL A 223 -0.90 -15.36 21.87
CA VAL A 223 -1.78 -14.59 22.75
C VAL A 223 -3.20 -14.60 22.20
N MET A 224 -4.12 -15.14 22.98
CA MET A 224 -5.56 -15.08 22.73
C MET A 224 -6.15 -13.93 23.54
N GLY A 225 -6.48 -12.82 22.88
CA GLY A 225 -7.14 -11.67 23.49
C GLY A 225 -8.56 -11.98 23.95
N PRO A 226 -9.13 -11.15 24.84
CA PRO A 226 -10.41 -11.40 25.47
C PRO A 226 -11.54 -11.71 24.48
N SER A 227 -12.47 -12.57 24.90
CA SER A 227 -13.68 -12.93 24.13
C SER A 227 -13.41 -13.50 22.74
N THR A 228 -12.22 -14.06 22.50
CA THR A 228 -11.90 -14.77 21.25
C THR A 228 -12.45 -16.19 21.28
N SER A 229 -12.99 -16.67 20.16
CA SER A 229 -13.51 -18.04 20.04
C SER A 229 -12.79 -18.84 18.96
N ILE A 230 -12.38 -20.07 19.28
CA ILE A 230 -11.68 -20.99 18.38
C ILE A 230 -12.46 -22.30 18.28
N GLY A 231 -12.83 -22.66 17.04
CA GLY A 231 -13.53 -23.89 16.72
C GLY A 231 -12.65 -25.14 16.77
N GLU A 232 -13.31 -26.29 16.79
CA GLU A 232 -12.72 -27.63 16.95
C GLU A 232 -11.54 -27.90 16.00
N SER A 233 -10.54 -28.65 16.49
CA SER A 233 -9.44 -29.17 15.66
C SER A 233 -8.66 -28.09 14.89
N THR A 234 -8.73 -26.84 15.32
CA THR A 234 -7.96 -25.73 14.74
C THR A 234 -6.56 -25.71 15.33
N LYS A 235 -5.56 -25.52 14.47
CA LYS A 235 -4.15 -25.43 14.83
C LYS A 235 -3.66 -24.00 14.71
N ILE A 236 -3.12 -23.46 15.79
CA ILE A 236 -2.56 -22.11 15.87
C ILE A 236 -1.07 -22.26 16.16
N GLY A 237 -0.24 -21.72 15.28
CA GLY A 237 1.21 -21.78 15.40
C GLY A 237 1.76 -20.88 16.49
N TYR A 238 3.08 -20.72 16.50
CA TYR A 238 3.81 -19.88 17.45
C TYR A 238 3.63 -18.37 17.23
N ASN A 239 3.68 -17.61 18.32
CA ASN A 239 3.69 -16.14 18.33
C ASN A 239 2.54 -15.50 17.53
N VAL A 240 1.38 -16.14 17.52
CA VAL A 240 0.17 -15.60 16.88
C VAL A 240 -0.54 -14.67 17.86
N VAL A 241 -1.12 -13.59 17.36
CA VAL A 241 -1.94 -12.68 18.18
C VAL A 241 -3.35 -12.65 17.63
N LEU A 242 -4.31 -13.11 18.42
CA LEU A 242 -5.73 -13.08 18.08
C LEU A 242 -6.47 -12.15 19.04
N SER A 243 -7.32 -11.28 18.50
CA SER A 243 -8.16 -10.38 19.30
C SER A 243 -9.44 -10.06 18.54
N ASN A 244 -10.55 -9.81 19.23
CA ASN A 244 -11.82 -9.40 18.59
C ASN A 244 -12.20 -10.30 17.41
N CYS A 245 -12.07 -11.61 17.57
CA CYS A 245 -12.27 -12.53 16.46
C CYS A 245 -12.90 -13.86 16.85
N SER A 246 -13.46 -14.51 15.84
CA SER A 246 -13.95 -15.88 15.89
C SER A 246 -13.32 -16.66 14.75
N VAL A 247 -12.82 -17.85 15.06
CA VAL A 247 -12.21 -18.77 14.08
C VAL A 247 -13.01 -20.07 14.09
N GLY A 248 -13.37 -20.54 12.91
CA GLY A 248 -14.06 -21.81 12.71
C GLY A 248 -13.23 -23.04 13.07
N GLN A 249 -13.74 -24.19 12.65
CA GLN A 249 -13.14 -25.51 12.88
C GLN A 249 -12.16 -25.91 11.77
N PHE A 250 -11.23 -26.81 12.10
CA PHE A 250 -10.24 -27.39 11.18
C PHE A 250 -9.39 -26.34 10.45
N CYS A 251 -9.15 -25.20 11.08
CA CYS A 251 -8.32 -24.14 10.54
C CYS A 251 -6.83 -24.36 10.84
N VAL A 252 -5.96 -23.77 10.03
CA VAL A 252 -4.52 -23.74 10.26
C VAL A 252 -4.04 -22.30 10.20
N ILE A 253 -3.53 -21.80 11.32
CA ILE A 253 -2.98 -20.44 11.44
C ILE A 253 -1.48 -20.57 11.66
N HIS A 254 -0.70 -20.14 10.68
CA HIS A 254 0.76 -20.21 10.73
C HIS A 254 1.35 -19.12 11.65
N HIS A 255 2.66 -19.17 11.83
CA HIS A 255 3.38 -18.37 12.83
C HIS A 255 3.29 -16.86 12.59
N GLY A 256 3.28 -16.08 13.67
CA GLY A 256 3.36 -14.62 13.61
C GLY A 256 2.13 -13.92 13.01
N VAL A 257 1.05 -14.66 12.75
CA VAL A 257 -0.20 -14.10 12.23
C VAL A 257 -0.83 -13.15 13.27
N CYS A 258 -1.35 -12.02 12.79
CA CYS A 258 -2.07 -11.05 13.61
C CYS A 258 -3.53 -10.93 13.13
N ILE A 259 -4.49 -11.25 13.99
CA ILE A 259 -5.92 -11.21 13.67
C ILE A 259 -6.66 -10.27 14.62
N GLY A 260 -7.48 -9.40 14.01
CA GLY A 260 -8.40 -8.49 14.67
C GLY A 260 -7.75 -7.27 15.33
N GLN A 261 -6.61 -6.85 14.79
CA GLN A 261 -6.06 -5.53 15.06
C GLN A 261 -6.96 -4.43 14.48
N ASP A 262 -6.81 -3.21 14.97
CA ASP A 262 -7.52 -2.06 14.41
C ASP A 262 -7.12 -1.83 12.96
N GLY A 263 -8.11 -1.75 12.07
CA GLY A 263 -7.86 -1.31 10.71
C GLY A 263 -7.36 0.13 10.60
N PHE A 264 -6.77 0.41 9.43
CA PHE A 264 -6.25 1.72 9.06
C PHE A 264 -7.35 2.75 8.72
N GLY A 265 -8.22 3.05 9.68
CA GLY A 265 -9.29 4.04 9.54
C GLY A 265 -8.94 5.35 10.22
N PHE A 266 -8.72 6.40 9.43
CA PHE A 266 -8.49 7.76 9.93
C PHE A 266 -9.32 8.77 9.14
N PHE A 267 -9.70 9.87 9.79
CA PHE A 267 -10.33 11.01 9.14
C PHE A 267 -9.69 12.31 9.64
N ILE A 268 -9.85 13.39 8.87
CA ILE A 268 -9.41 14.73 9.27
C ILE A 268 -10.61 15.41 9.91
N ASP A 269 -10.48 15.86 11.16
CA ASP A 269 -11.54 16.62 11.84
C ASP A 269 -11.60 18.08 11.38
N ASP A 270 -12.57 18.84 11.88
CA ASP A 270 -12.75 20.27 11.55
C ASP A 270 -11.54 21.14 11.92
N LYS A 271 -10.63 20.64 12.76
CA LYS A 271 -9.41 21.31 13.20
C LYS A 271 -8.18 20.88 12.41
N GLY A 272 -8.34 20.03 11.39
CA GLY A 272 -7.24 19.50 10.58
C GLY A 272 -6.46 18.36 11.24
N GLN A 273 -6.94 17.80 12.35
CA GLN A 273 -6.26 16.71 13.05
C GLN A 273 -6.65 15.35 12.47
N VAL A 274 -5.66 14.46 12.32
CA VAL A 274 -5.89 13.07 11.92
C VAL A 274 -6.41 12.29 13.12
N VAL A 275 -7.70 12.03 13.15
CA VAL A 275 -8.39 11.32 14.22
C VAL A 275 -8.65 9.87 13.79
N LYS A 276 -8.44 8.94 14.72
CA LYS A 276 -8.69 7.51 14.51
C LYS A 276 -10.19 7.27 14.41
N LYS A 277 -10.62 6.57 13.35
CA LYS A 277 -11.98 6.05 13.24
C LYS A 277 -12.09 4.78 14.10
N PRO A 278 -13.06 4.72 15.04
CA PRO A 278 -13.26 3.53 15.86
C PRO A 278 -13.46 2.26 15.02
N GLN A 279 -12.72 1.21 15.34
CA GLN A 279 -12.87 -0.14 14.78
C GLN A 279 -13.38 -1.05 15.90
N MET A 280 -14.71 -1.16 16.01
CA MET A 280 -15.37 -1.75 17.19
C MET A 280 -15.94 -3.16 16.94
N LEU A 281 -15.86 -3.64 15.70
CA LEU A 281 -16.43 -4.93 15.30
C LEU A 281 -15.33 -5.99 15.23
N ASN A 282 -15.62 -7.13 14.61
CA ASN A 282 -14.80 -8.32 14.74
C ASN A 282 -14.20 -8.78 13.40
N VAL A 283 -13.36 -9.80 13.49
CA VAL A 283 -13.00 -10.69 12.39
C VAL A 283 -13.75 -12.01 12.54
N ARG A 284 -14.35 -12.52 11.46
CA ARG A 284 -14.96 -13.85 11.40
C ARG A 284 -14.25 -14.69 10.37
N ILE A 285 -13.59 -15.76 10.82
CA ILE A 285 -12.91 -16.74 9.98
C ILE A 285 -13.78 -18.01 9.96
N GLY A 286 -14.14 -18.46 8.77
CA GLY A 286 -14.91 -19.68 8.56
C GLY A 286 -14.11 -20.96 8.79
N ASP A 287 -14.70 -22.09 8.39
CA ASP A 287 -14.12 -23.42 8.59
C ASP A 287 -13.09 -23.77 7.52
N HIS A 288 -12.12 -24.64 7.86
CA HIS A 288 -11.08 -25.12 6.94
C HIS A 288 -10.25 -23.99 6.29
N VAL A 289 -10.13 -22.84 6.95
CA VAL A 289 -9.31 -21.72 6.47
C VAL A 289 -7.85 -21.97 6.84
N GLU A 290 -6.95 -21.64 5.92
CA GLU A 290 -5.51 -21.63 6.19
C GLU A 290 -4.95 -20.23 6.01
N ILE A 291 -4.16 -19.77 6.99
CA ILE A 291 -3.59 -18.42 7.03
C ILE A 291 -2.08 -18.52 7.18
N GLY A 292 -1.35 -18.14 6.14
CA GLY A 292 0.10 -18.17 6.07
C GLY A 292 0.78 -17.23 7.06
N ALA A 293 2.07 -17.45 7.28
CA ALA A 293 2.88 -16.79 8.29
C ALA A 293 2.91 -15.26 8.10
N ASN A 294 2.90 -14.54 9.22
CA ASN A 294 2.96 -13.07 9.28
C ASN A 294 1.88 -12.34 8.46
N THR A 295 0.75 -13.00 8.18
CA THR A 295 -0.42 -12.37 7.59
C THR A 295 -1.17 -11.55 8.64
N CYS A 296 -1.68 -10.39 8.23
CA CYS A 296 -2.41 -9.45 9.08
C CYS A 296 -3.85 -9.31 8.61
N ILE A 297 -4.82 -9.47 9.52
CA ILE A 297 -6.25 -9.34 9.24
C ILE A 297 -6.87 -8.33 10.20
N ASP A 298 -7.25 -7.17 9.66
CA ASP A 298 -7.82 -6.08 10.44
C ASP A 298 -9.30 -6.33 10.74
N ARG A 299 -9.76 -5.97 11.94
CA ARG A 299 -11.18 -6.04 12.30
C ARG A 299 -12.01 -4.93 11.66
N GLY A 300 -13.31 -5.16 11.63
CA GLY A 300 -14.27 -4.22 11.06
C GLY A 300 -14.53 -2.96 11.91
N SER A 301 -14.96 -1.89 11.23
CA SER A 301 -15.63 -0.73 11.85
C SER A 301 -17.16 -0.77 11.80
N TRP A 302 -17.75 -0.91 10.61
CA TRP A 302 -19.22 -0.87 10.40
C TRP A 302 -19.83 -2.22 10.00
N ARG A 303 -19.02 -3.13 9.47
CA ARG A 303 -19.32 -4.56 9.34
C ARG A 303 -18.09 -5.39 9.69
N ASP A 304 -18.27 -6.63 10.08
CA ASP A 304 -17.14 -7.53 10.35
C ASP A 304 -16.26 -7.71 9.10
N THR A 305 -14.97 -7.95 9.32
CA THR A 305 -14.09 -8.54 8.30
C THR A 305 -14.36 -10.03 8.27
N VAL A 306 -14.57 -10.62 7.09
CA VAL A 306 -15.00 -12.03 6.95
C VAL A 306 -14.10 -12.77 5.97
N ILE A 307 -13.64 -13.94 6.39
CA ILE A 307 -12.94 -14.91 5.54
C ILE A 307 -13.80 -16.16 5.42
N GLY A 308 -14.32 -16.45 4.22
CA GLY A 308 -15.21 -17.58 3.98
C GLY A 308 -14.50 -18.95 4.07
N ASN A 309 -15.30 -20.00 4.27
CA ASN A 309 -14.83 -21.37 4.44
C ASN A 309 -13.91 -21.82 3.30
N PHE A 310 -12.95 -22.69 3.62
CA PHE A 310 -11.99 -23.30 2.69
C PHE A 310 -11.04 -22.32 1.98
N THR A 311 -11.04 -21.04 2.36
CA THR A 311 -10.13 -20.04 1.79
C THR A 311 -8.70 -20.22 2.31
N LYS A 312 -7.72 -19.97 1.44
CA LYS A 312 -6.29 -20.09 1.69
C LYS A 312 -5.60 -18.75 1.48
N LEU A 313 -4.98 -18.23 2.53
CA LEU A 313 -4.15 -17.04 2.49
C LEU A 313 -2.70 -17.50 2.66
N ASP A 314 -1.83 -17.09 1.75
CA ASP A 314 -0.40 -17.35 1.84
C ASP A 314 0.27 -16.37 2.83
N ASN A 315 1.59 -16.41 2.91
CA ASN A 315 2.39 -15.60 3.83
C ASN A 315 2.36 -14.11 3.47
N LEU A 316 2.49 -13.25 4.49
CA LEU A 316 2.61 -11.79 4.34
C LEU A 316 1.44 -11.15 3.57
N VAL A 317 0.23 -11.69 3.71
CA VAL A 317 -0.97 -11.08 3.13
C VAL A 317 -1.50 -9.99 4.06
N GLN A 318 -1.98 -8.87 3.51
CA GLN A 318 -2.70 -7.83 4.25
C GLN A 318 -4.18 -7.85 3.89
N ILE A 319 -5.04 -8.02 4.90
CA ILE A 319 -6.49 -7.90 4.77
C ILE A 319 -6.96 -6.68 5.57
N GLY A 320 -7.42 -5.65 4.85
CA GLY A 320 -7.93 -4.43 5.46
C GLY A 320 -9.27 -4.60 6.18
N HIS A 321 -9.65 -3.57 6.94
CA HIS A 321 -10.90 -3.56 7.68
C HIS A 321 -12.13 -3.71 6.78
N ASN A 322 -13.16 -4.38 7.29
CA ASN A 322 -14.38 -4.64 6.54
C ASN A 322 -14.11 -5.38 5.22
N VAL A 323 -13.09 -6.20 5.04
CA VAL A 323 -13.01 -7.00 3.81
C VAL A 323 -14.01 -8.17 3.90
N ILE A 324 -14.72 -8.51 2.83
CA ILE A 324 -15.35 -9.84 2.68
C ILE A 324 -14.53 -10.63 1.67
N ILE A 325 -14.10 -11.82 2.05
CA ILE A 325 -13.62 -12.84 1.12
C ILE A 325 -14.61 -14.01 1.15
N GLY A 326 -15.09 -14.41 -0.02
CA GLY A 326 -15.94 -15.57 -0.19
C GLY A 326 -15.24 -16.89 0.17
N LYS A 327 -15.88 -17.99 -0.22
CA LYS A 327 -15.42 -19.36 0.03
C LYS A 327 -14.41 -19.80 -1.03
N CYS A 328 -13.55 -20.74 -0.65
CA CYS A 328 -12.63 -21.42 -1.58
C CYS A 328 -11.72 -20.46 -2.36
N CYS A 329 -11.37 -19.31 -1.79
CA CYS A 329 -10.46 -18.36 -2.41
C CYS A 329 -8.99 -18.75 -2.16
N ILE A 330 -8.10 -18.38 -3.07
CA ILE A 330 -6.65 -18.59 -2.94
C ILE A 330 -5.96 -17.24 -3.12
N ILE A 331 -5.35 -16.72 -2.06
CA ILE A 331 -4.68 -15.42 -2.05
C ILE A 331 -3.18 -15.66 -1.82
N CYS A 332 -2.38 -15.54 -2.88
CA CYS A 332 -0.94 -15.79 -2.84
C CYS A 332 -0.16 -14.69 -2.11
N GLY A 333 1.08 -14.99 -1.75
CA GLY A 333 1.85 -14.21 -0.80
C GLY A 333 2.09 -12.75 -1.20
N GLN A 334 2.28 -11.90 -0.19
CA GLN A 334 2.48 -10.45 -0.33
C GLN A 334 1.33 -9.72 -1.04
N SER A 335 0.16 -10.34 -1.16
CA SER A 335 -1.04 -9.68 -1.69
C SER A 335 -1.67 -8.75 -0.67
N GLY A 336 -2.24 -7.64 -1.14
CA GLY A 336 -2.92 -6.66 -0.30
C GLY A 336 -4.35 -6.40 -0.74
N ILE A 337 -5.30 -6.50 0.19
CA ILE A 337 -6.71 -6.17 -0.04
C ILE A 337 -7.08 -4.98 0.84
N ALA A 338 -7.32 -3.83 0.23
CA ALA A 338 -7.68 -2.62 0.95
C ALA A 338 -9.11 -2.67 1.51
N GLY A 339 -9.40 -1.79 2.47
CA GLY A 339 -10.59 -1.84 3.29
C GLY A 339 -11.91 -1.81 2.50
N SER A 340 -12.93 -2.47 3.04
CA SER A 340 -14.29 -2.53 2.48
C SER A 340 -14.42 -3.17 1.09
N ALA A 341 -13.37 -3.83 0.58
CA ALA A 341 -13.49 -4.64 -0.63
C ALA A 341 -14.29 -5.93 -0.38
N THR A 342 -14.91 -6.45 -1.43
CA THR A 342 -15.71 -7.69 -1.41
C THR A 342 -15.25 -8.59 -2.55
N LEU A 343 -14.81 -9.80 -2.22
CA LEU A 343 -14.45 -10.85 -3.17
C LEU A 343 -15.51 -11.96 -3.09
N GLY A 344 -16.00 -12.38 -4.26
CA GLY A 344 -16.86 -13.55 -4.37
C GLY A 344 -16.13 -14.87 -4.08
N ASP A 345 -16.80 -15.98 -4.37
CA ASP A 345 -16.25 -17.33 -4.15
C ASP A 345 -15.26 -17.72 -5.24
N TYR A 346 -14.32 -18.62 -4.92
CA TYR A 346 -13.35 -19.16 -5.89
C TYR A 346 -12.49 -18.11 -6.58
N VAL A 347 -12.24 -16.98 -5.92
CA VAL A 347 -11.31 -15.95 -6.42
C VAL A 347 -9.87 -16.42 -6.17
N VAL A 348 -9.04 -16.36 -7.21
CA VAL A 348 -7.61 -16.62 -7.13
C VAL A 348 -6.86 -15.32 -7.36
N MET A 349 -5.96 -14.98 -6.46
CA MET A 349 -5.14 -13.79 -6.53
C MET A 349 -3.67 -14.20 -6.54
N GLY A 350 -3.00 -13.98 -7.66
CA GLY A 350 -1.57 -14.25 -7.80
C GLY A 350 -0.74 -13.37 -6.86
N GLY A 351 0.51 -13.80 -6.63
CA GLY A 351 1.40 -13.14 -5.66
C GLY A 351 1.59 -11.65 -5.95
N GLN A 352 1.73 -10.86 -4.88
CA GLN A 352 1.86 -9.40 -4.96
C GLN A 352 0.69 -8.73 -5.72
N GLY A 353 -0.49 -9.35 -5.75
CA GLY A 353 -1.68 -8.68 -6.26
C GLY A 353 -2.11 -7.56 -5.31
N ALA A 354 -2.87 -6.59 -5.84
CA ALA A 354 -3.51 -5.57 -5.02
C ALA A 354 -4.99 -5.38 -5.38
N ILE A 355 -5.82 -5.11 -4.38
CA ILE A 355 -7.23 -4.75 -4.57
C ILE A 355 -7.48 -3.42 -3.85
N LYS A 356 -7.99 -2.45 -4.61
CA LYS A 356 -8.38 -1.13 -4.09
C LYS A 356 -9.58 -1.23 -3.13
N ASP A 357 -9.67 -0.27 -2.22
CA ASP A 357 -10.78 -0.10 -1.30
C ASP A 357 -12.13 0.05 -2.02
N HIS A 358 -13.18 -0.46 -1.38
CA HIS A 358 -14.57 -0.37 -1.87
C HIS A 358 -14.81 -0.96 -3.27
N VAL A 359 -14.04 -1.98 -3.64
CA VAL A 359 -14.19 -2.69 -4.92
C VAL A 359 -14.90 -4.03 -4.69
N GLU A 360 -15.77 -4.39 -5.62
CA GLU A 360 -16.43 -5.69 -5.69
C GLU A 360 -15.84 -6.55 -6.82
N ILE A 361 -15.47 -7.79 -6.49
CA ILE A 361 -14.92 -8.78 -7.42
C ILE A 361 -15.85 -9.98 -7.48
N ALA A 362 -16.34 -10.30 -8.67
CA ALA A 362 -17.19 -11.45 -8.93
C ALA A 362 -16.50 -12.77 -8.58
N SER A 363 -17.30 -13.80 -8.30
CA SER A 363 -16.81 -15.16 -8.08
C SER A 363 -16.06 -15.68 -9.31
N LYS A 364 -15.11 -16.61 -9.11
CA LYS A 364 -14.32 -17.28 -10.17
C LYS A 364 -13.46 -16.31 -11.01
N VAL A 365 -13.03 -15.20 -10.40
CA VAL A 365 -12.01 -14.30 -10.97
C VAL A 365 -10.61 -14.84 -10.63
N ARG A 366 -9.73 -14.86 -11.62
CA ARG A 366 -8.31 -15.17 -11.44
C ARG A 366 -7.48 -13.94 -11.80
N LEU A 367 -6.87 -13.34 -10.80
CA LEU A 367 -6.01 -12.17 -10.96
C LEU A 367 -4.56 -12.65 -11.08
N ALA A 368 -3.88 -12.26 -12.16
CA ALA A 368 -2.47 -12.55 -12.34
C ALA A 368 -1.60 -11.87 -11.27
N ALA A 369 -0.41 -12.42 -11.01
CA ALA A 369 0.56 -11.82 -10.10
C ALA A 369 0.86 -10.36 -10.48
N ASN A 370 1.22 -9.53 -9.50
CA ASN A 370 1.53 -8.10 -9.67
C ASN A 370 0.42 -7.26 -10.34
N SER A 371 -0.82 -7.75 -10.34
CA SER A 371 -1.95 -7.00 -10.91
C SER A 371 -2.70 -6.24 -9.83
N CYS A 372 -3.28 -5.09 -10.19
CA CYS A 372 -3.97 -4.22 -9.26
C CYS A 372 -5.38 -3.85 -9.75
N VAL A 373 -6.39 -4.30 -8.99
CA VAL A 373 -7.80 -4.05 -9.28
C VAL A 373 -8.19 -2.68 -8.74
N THR A 374 -8.63 -1.79 -9.64
CA THR A 374 -8.99 -0.39 -9.30
C THR A 374 -10.49 -0.10 -9.44
N LYS A 375 -11.26 -1.04 -9.99
CA LYS A 375 -12.70 -0.93 -10.26
C LYS A 375 -13.34 -2.31 -10.12
N ASN A 376 -14.67 -2.33 -9.98
CA ASN A 376 -15.41 -3.58 -9.87
C ASN A 376 -15.16 -4.50 -11.06
N ILE A 377 -15.00 -5.79 -10.76
CA ILE A 377 -14.95 -6.87 -11.74
C ILE A 377 -16.27 -7.63 -11.62
N THR A 378 -17.15 -7.48 -12.61
CA THR A 378 -18.51 -8.03 -12.56
C THR A 378 -18.67 -9.38 -13.24
N ALA A 379 -17.62 -9.87 -13.92
CA ALA A 379 -17.65 -11.13 -14.66
C ALA A 379 -16.49 -12.05 -14.21
N PRO A 380 -16.72 -13.38 -14.17
CA PRO A 380 -15.64 -14.34 -13.96
C PRO A 380 -14.65 -14.31 -15.12
N GLY A 381 -13.40 -14.72 -14.87
CA GLY A 381 -12.38 -14.80 -15.91
C GLY A 381 -10.98 -14.46 -15.40
N ASP A 382 -10.05 -14.39 -16.35
CA ASP A 382 -8.65 -14.04 -16.10
C ASP A 382 -8.43 -12.53 -16.26
N TYR A 383 -7.81 -11.90 -15.26
CA TYR A 383 -7.50 -10.48 -15.25
C TYR A 383 -6.02 -10.25 -14.97
N ALA A 384 -5.43 -9.23 -15.59
CA ALA A 384 -4.01 -8.90 -15.44
C ALA A 384 -3.72 -7.41 -15.58
N GLY A 385 -2.61 -6.97 -14.99
CA GLY A 385 -2.03 -5.64 -15.14
C GLY A 385 -2.44 -4.63 -14.08
N PHE A 386 -2.02 -3.38 -14.32
CA PHE A 386 -2.39 -2.22 -13.53
C PHE A 386 -2.80 -1.06 -14.46
N PRO A 387 -4.08 -0.65 -14.47
CA PRO A 387 -5.21 -1.29 -13.79
C PRO A 387 -5.49 -2.69 -14.36
N ALA A 388 -6.03 -3.59 -13.53
CA ALA A 388 -6.39 -4.92 -13.95
C ALA A 388 -7.53 -4.89 -14.99
N ILE A 389 -7.32 -5.56 -16.12
CA ILE A 389 -8.26 -5.72 -17.24
C ILE A 389 -8.25 -7.19 -17.69
N PRO A 390 -9.18 -7.65 -18.56
CA PRO A 390 -9.16 -9.02 -19.08
C PRO A 390 -7.78 -9.39 -19.63
N ALA A 391 -7.26 -10.56 -19.23
CA ALA A 391 -5.86 -10.93 -19.46
C ALA A 391 -5.46 -10.97 -20.94
N GLU A 392 -6.39 -11.34 -21.83
CA GLU A 392 -6.16 -11.30 -23.28
C GLU A 392 -5.92 -9.87 -23.78
N GLU A 393 -6.73 -8.92 -23.31
CA GLU A 393 -6.56 -7.51 -23.65
C GLU A 393 -5.24 -6.98 -23.13
N TRP A 394 -4.89 -7.30 -21.88
CA TRP A 394 -3.61 -6.92 -21.28
C TRP A 394 -2.43 -7.44 -22.09
N ARG A 395 -2.40 -8.73 -22.46
CA ARG A 395 -1.32 -9.31 -23.30
C ARG A 395 -1.18 -8.58 -24.63
N ARG A 396 -2.30 -8.27 -25.29
CA ARG A 396 -2.31 -7.53 -26.56
C ARG A 396 -1.73 -6.11 -26.39
N GLN A 397 -2.08 -5.42 -25.30
CA GLN A 397 -1.51 -4.11 -24.99
C GLN A 397 0.01 -4.20 -24.78
N THR A 398 0.50 -5.17 -24.01
CA THR A 398 1.94 -5.39 -23.78
C THR A 398 2.71 -5.67 -25.07
N VAL A 399 2.19 -6.54 -25.94
CA VAL A 399 2.81 -6.83 -27.24
C VAL A 399 2.88 -5.58 -28.11
N ASN A 400 1.79 -4.82 -28.20
CA ASN A 400 1.76 -3.59 -28.99
C ASN A 400 2.75 -2.54 -28.48
N MET A 401 2.90 -2.38 -27.16
CA MET A 401 3.92 -1.50 -26.60
C MET A 401 5.34 -1.93 -26.99
N ARG A 402 5.63 -3.25 -26.98
CA ARG A 402 6.93 -3.78 -27.39
C ARG A 402 7.22 -3.53 -28.88
N ILE A 403 6.21 -3.69 -29.74
CA ILE A 403 6.36 -3.44 -31.19
C ILE A 403 6.58 -1.95 -31.44
N PHE A 404 5.82 -1.09 -30.77
CA PHE A 404 5.93 0.36 -30.90
C PHE A 404 7.34 0.85 -30.51
N SER A 405 7.84 0.41 -29.35
CA SER A 405 9.19 0.73 -28.86
C SER A 405 10.32 0.30 -29.82
N LYS A 406 10.11 -0.73 -30.66
CA LYS A 406 11.09 -1.16 -31.66
C LYS A 406 11.06 -0.33 -32.94
N LYS A 407 9.90 0.20 -33.35
CA LYS A 407 9.75 1.00 -34.56
C LYS A 407 10.36 2.41 -34.43
N GLY A 408 10.45 2.94 -33.21
CA GLY A 408 11.16 4.21 -32.94
C GLY A 408 12.68 4.16 -33.13
N ARG A 409 13.30 2.96 -33.23
CA ARG A 409 14.75 2.80 -33.39
C ARG A 409 15.23 2.70 -34.85
N SER A 410 14.33 2.68 -35.83
CA SER A 410 14.66 2.53 -37.25
C SER A 410 14.67 3.85 -38.03
N VAL A 411 14.71 4.99 -37.34
CA VAL A 411 14.90 6.32 -37.94
C VAL A 411 16.16 6.95 -37.34
N GLN A 412 17.32 6.43 -37.73
CA GLN A 412 18.60 7.14 -37.73
C GLN A 412 19.43 6.63 -38.91
#